data_AF-A0AAP9DK31-F1
#
_entry.id   AF-A0AAP9DK31-F1
#
_cell.length_a   1.000
_cell.length_b   1.000
_cell.length_c   1.000
_cell.angle_alpha   90.00
_cell.angle_beta   90.00
_cell.angle_gamma   90.00
#
_symmetry.space_group_name_H-M   'P 1'
#
loop_
_entity.id
_entity.type
_entity.pdbx_description
1 polymer ?
#
loop_
_entity_poly.entity_id
_entity_poly.type
_entity_poly.pdbx_seq_one_letter_code
_entity_poly.pdbx_strand_id
1 'polypeptide(L)'
;MKKFLLTCIAVACSLVAVAEELLIEAESFSQRGGWVLDQQFMDQMGSPYLMAHGMGIPVVDATAEINIPQAGTYYVYARTYNWTSPWTDAEGPGKFRLALGGKLLKATLGHTGNSWQWQFAGKTVLKAGTTTLALKDLTGFDGRCDAIYLTTDANTQPATWDAAETAALRTRLRQQQTVPAHQYDFVVVGGGVAGMCAAASAARLGCKVALVNDRPVLGGNNSSEIRVHLGGIIEMEPNQGLGRMIREFGHERSGNAQPGDYYEDQKKEDFIEAEKNITLYASQRAVAVKMQGDRIASVTIQHIETGEQTELTAPLFSDCTGDATIGYLAGADWAMGREGRDEYGESLAPEQPDSLVMGASIQWYSKDMKKKTSFPHFEYGVRFDAENCEPVTMGEWKWETGMNRNQVSEAERVRDYGLLVIYSNWSYLKNHYKDHKKYANRSLDWVAYVSGKRESRRLLGDYVLSQDDIDKNVAHEDASVTTTWSIDLHFPDSVNSVRFPGNEFKSATVHRWIYPYAVPYRCLYSRNVDNLFMAGRNMSCTHVALGTVRVMRTTGMMGEVVGMAAGLCHKHSVEPRDIYHHHLPELKQLMQAGLGKRDVPDNQRFNEPNKLLEVPGAYIKP
;
A
#
# COMPACT_ATOMS: atom_id res chain seq x y z
N MET A 1 26.81 -2.15 -84.80
CA MET A 1 27.26 -2.01 -83.41
C MET A 1 26.33 -1.05 -82.67
N LYS A 2 25.61 -1.60 -81.68
CA LYS A 2 24.99 -1.01 -80.47
C LYS A 2 24.25 0.34 -80.55
N LYS A 3 22.91 0.25 -80.54
CA LYS A 3 21.98 1.26 -80.00
C LYS A 3 22.04 1.19 -78.46
N PHE A 4 22.27 2.31 -77.79
CA PHE A 4 22.12 2.42 -76.33
C PHE A 4 20.67 2.79 -76.00
N LEU A 5 20.00 1.90 -75.28
CA LEU A 5 18.70 2.12 -74.68
C LEU A 5 18.95 2.66 -73.25
N LEU A 6 18.58 3.90 -72.95
CA LEU A 6 18.53 4.39 -71.58
C LEU A 6 17.24 3.90 -70.93
N THR A 7 17.36 2.96 -70.00
CA THR A 7 16.26 2.51 -69.15
C THR A 7 16.25 3.38 -67.89
N CYS A 8 15.28 4.29 -67.78
CA CYS A 8 15.00 4.99 -66.53
C CYS A 8 14.33 4.02 -65.54
N ILE A 9 15.07 3.57 -64.54
CA ILE A 9 14.53 2.83 -63.40
C ILE A 9 13.93 3.85 -62.44
N ALA A 10 12.60 3.93 -62.40
CA ALA A 10 11.88 4.65 -61.37
C ALA A 10 11.97 3.83 -60.07
N VAL A 11 12.80 4.29 -59.12
CA VAL A 11 12.79 3.78 -57.75
C VAL A 11 11.55 4.36 -57.07
N ALA A 12 10.48 3.56 -57.02
CA ALA A 12 9.34 3.86 -56.17
C ALA A 12 9.77 3.63 -54.71
N CYS A 13 10.15 4.69 -54.01
CA CYS A 13 10.18 4.68 -52.55
C CYS A 13 8.73 4.58 -52.06
N SER A 14 8.25 3.35 -51.84
CA SER A 14 7.08 3.10 -51.03
C SER A 14 7.37 3.57 -49.61
N LEU A 15 6.96 4.80 -49.30
CA LEU A 15 6.75 5.26 -47.93
C LEU A 15 5.73 4.31 -47.32
N VAL A 16 6.20 3.32 -46.56
CA VAL A 16 5.33 2.55 -45.68
C VAL A 16 4.82 3.55 -44.66
N ALA A 17 3.55 3.96 -44.79
CA ALA A 17 2.90 4.79 -43.80
C ALA A 17 2.81 3.98 -42.51
N VAL A 18 3.71 4.26 -41.56
CA VAL A 18 3.65 3.68 -40.22
C VAL A 18 2.41 4.25 -39.55
N ALA A 19 1.60 3.39 -38.93
CA ALA A 19 0.45 3.84 -38.18
C ALA A 19 0.89 4.69 -36.98
N GLU A 20 0.17 5.77 -36.71
CA GLU A 20 0.45 6.59 -35.53
C GLU A 20 -0.13 5.91 -34.30
N GLU A 21 0.64 5.90 -33.21
CA GLU A 21 0.28 5.23 -31.95
C GLU A 21 0.56 6.16 -30.78
N LEU A 22 -0.44 6.36 -29.93
CA LEU A 22 -0.32 7.13 -28.69
C LEU A 22 -0.78 6.28 -27.51
N LEU A 23 0.02 6.27 -26.46
CA LEU A 23 -0.35 5.71 -25.16
C LEU A 23 -0.36 6.84 -24.14
N ILE A 24 -1.50 7.01 -23.49
CA ILE A 24 -1.70 7.97 -22.41
C ILE A 24 -1.94 7.16 -21.14
N GLU A 25 -0.97 7.19 -20.24
CA GLU A 25 -1.09 6.57 -18.92
C GLU A 25 -2.07 7.41 -18.07
N ALA A 26 -3.03 6.79 -17.39
CA ALA A 26 -4.11 7.53 -16.73
C ALA A 26 -3.59 8.39 -15.56
N GLU A 27 -2.49 8.00 -14.93
CA GLU A 27 -1.84 8.78 -13.87
C GLU A 27 -1.35 10.17 -14.34
N SER A 28 -1.12 10.32 -15.65
CA SER A 28 -0.65 11.58 -16.28
C SER A 28 -1.74 12.65 -16.42
N PHE A 29 -3.00 12.34 -16.07
CA PHE A 29 -4.08 13.32 -16.08
C PHE A 29 -3.81 14.42 -15.07
N SER A 30 -3.54 15.63 -15.58
CA SER A 30 -3.18 16.80 -14.77
C SER A 30 -4.33 17.35 -13.94
N GLN A 31 -5.58 17.06 -14.33
CA GLN A 31 -6.78 17.40 -13.57
C GLN A 31 -7.59 16.14 -13.32
N ARG A 32 -7.53 15.57 -12.12
CA ARG A 32 -8.22 14.31 -11.81
C ARG A 32 -9.70 14.50 -11.48
N GLY A 33 -10.17 15.73 -11.28
CA GLY A 33 -11.56 15.98 -10.90
C GLY A 33 -11.87 15.31 -9.57
N GLY A 34 -12.79 14.35 -9.55
CA GLY A 34 -13.03 13.48 -8.39
C GLY A 34 -12.53 12.04 -8.55
N TRP A 35 -11.73 11.76 -9.58
CA TRP A 35 -11.00 10.50 -9.71
C TRP A 35 -9.80 10.49 -8.76
N VAL A 36 -9.55 9.36 -8.12
CA VAL A 36 -8.38 9.15 -7.27
C VAL A 36 -7.32 8.34 -8.03
N LEU A 37 -6.05 8.57 -7.72
CA LEU A 37 -4.96 7.74 -8.21
C LEU A 37 -4.79 6.56 -7.25
N ASP A 38 -4.82 5.34 -7.80
CA ASP A 38 -4.59 4.11 -7.05
C ASP A 38 -3.31 3.42 -7.54
N GLN A 39 -2.31 3.40 -6.67
CA GLN A 39 -0.96 2.90 -6.89
C GLN A 39 -0.66 1.63 -6.08
N GLN A 40 -1.61 1.17 -5.25
CA GLN A 40 -1.40 0.09 -4.28
C GLN A 40 -1.06 -1.25 -4.93
N PHE A 41 -1.46 -1.42 -6.19
CA PHE A 41 -1.44 -2.70 -6.89
C PHE A 41 -0.50 -2.69 -8.09
N MET A 42 0.48 -1.77 -8.13
CA MET A 42 1.47 -1.70 -9.22
C MET A 42 2.21 -3.02 -9.43
N ASP A 43 2.39 -3.85 -8.40
CA ASP A 43 3.03 -5.17 -8.53
C ASP A 43 2.17 -6.16 -9.33
N GLN A 44 0.84 -6.00 -9.30
CA GLN A 44 -0.13 -6.77 -10.10
C GLN A 44 -0.38 -6.11 -11.47
N MET A 45 -0.37 -4.78 -11.52
CA MET A 45 -0.86 -3.98 -12.65
C MET A 45 0.22 -3.47 -13.60
N GLY A 46 1.45 -3.35 -13.10
CA GLY A 46 2.58 -2.68 -13.75
C GLY A 46 2.52 -1.15 -13.73
N SER A 47 1.43 -0.57 -13.25
CA SER A 47 1.14 0.87 -13.28
C SER A 47 0.07 1.23 -12.25
N PRO A 48 0.02 2.49 -11.80
CA PRO A 48 -1.15 3.06 -11.16
C PRO A 48 -2.34 3.16 -12.12
N TYR A 49 -3.52 3.43 -11.59
CA TYR A 49 -4.70 3.72 -12.41
C TYR A 49 -5.58 4.78 -11.75
N LEU A 50 -6.43 5.42 -12.55
CA LEU A 50 -7.46 6.31 -12.03
C LEU A 50 -8.73 5.53 -11.68
N MET A 51 -9.35 5.90 -10.56
CA MET A 51 -10.58 5.30 -10.07
C MET A 51 -11.62 6.36 -9.68
N ALA A 52 -12.85 6.23 -10.18
CA ALA A 52 -13.97 7.11 -9.90
C ALA A 52 -14.63 6.79 -8.55
N HIS A 53 -14.01 7.23 -7.46
CA HIS A 53 -14.40 6.90 -6.08
C HIS A 53 -15.51 7.81 -5.54
N GLY A 54 -16.67 7.81 -6.20
CA GLY A 54 -17.78 8.73 -5.93
C GLY A 54 -18.83 8.24 -4.93
N MET A 55 -18.71 7.01 -4.42
CA MET A 55 -19.67 6.37 -3.51
C MET A 55 -21.12 6.45 -4.03
N GLY A 56 -21.33 6.13 -5.31
CA GLY A 56 -22.63 6.13 -5.99
C GLY A 56 -23.09 7.49 -6.53
N ILE A 57 -22.23 8.51 -6.51
CA ILE A 57 -22.44 9.79 -7.16
C ILE A 57 -21.36 9.98 -8.22
N PRO A 58 -21.72 10.20 -9.50
CA PRO A 58 -20.72 10.43 -10.53
C PRO A 58 -19.74 11.55 -10.16
N VAL A 59 -18.44 11.27 -10.26
CA VAL A 59 -17.40 12.23 -9.90
C VAL A 59 -17.17 13.24 -11.01
N VAL A 60 -16.54 14.37 -10.66
CA VAL A 60 -16.10 15.36 -11.65
C VAL A 60 -15.10 14.70 -12.61
N ASP A 61 -15.29 14.94 -13.91
CA ASP A 61 -14.48 14.37 -14.98
C ASP A 61 -12.98 14.62 -14.74
N ALA A 62 -12.16 13.60 -14.98
CA ALA A 62 -10.71 13.78 -15.09
C ALA A 62 -10.37 14.26 -16.51
N THR A 63 -9.47 15.22 -16.65
CA THR A 63 -9.04 15.76 -17.95
C THR A 63 -7.52 15.82 -18.09
N ALA A 64 -7.06 15.68 -19.33
CA ALA A 64 -5.67 15.83 -19.74
C ALA A 64 -5.60 16.56 -21.08
N GLU A 65 -4.54 17.33 -21.29
CA GLU A 65 -4.18 17.82 -22.62
C GLU A 65 -3.24 16.83 -23.28
N ILE A 66 -3.56 16.40 -24.50
CA ILE A 66 -2.77 15.46 -25.26
C ILE A 66 -2.41 16.07 -26.62
N ASN A 67 -1.20 15.81 -27.10
CA ASN A 67 -0.77 16.27 -28.41
C ASN A 67 -1.01 15.19 -29.46
N ILE A 68 -1.81 15.51 -30.48
CA ILE A 68 -2.07 14.62 -31.61
C ILE A 68 -1.02 14.89 -32.71
N PRO A 69 -0.16 13.92 -33.07
CA PRO A 69 0.96 14.15 -33.99
C PRO A 69 0.51 14.47 -35.42
N GLN A 70 -0.56 13.81 -35.89
CA GLN A 70 -1.09 14.01 -37.22
C GLN A 70 -2.61 13.99 -37.26
N ALA A 71 -3.20 14.71 -38.21
CA ALA A 71 -4.64 14.66 -38.42
C ALA A 71 -5.04 13.29 -38.99
N GLY A 72 -6.11 12.69 -38.49
CA GLY A 72 -6.51 11.35 -38.90
C GLY A 72 -7.73 10.82 -38.19
N THR A 73 -8.17 9.63 -38.60
CA THR A 73 -9.16 8.85 -37.85
C THR A 73 -8.42 7.96 -36.87
N TYR A 74 -8.68 8.17 -35.57
CA TYR A 74 -8.11 7.38 -34.50
C TYR A 74 -9.13 6.39 -33.94
N TYR A 75 -8.67 5.16 -33.73
CA TYR A 75 -9.34 4.10 -32.99
C TYR A 75 -8.87 4.19 -31.54
N VAL A 76 -9.81 4.34 -30.62
CA VAL A 76 -9.56 4.68 -29.22
C VAL A 76 -9.94 3.51 -28.34
N TYR A 77 -9.05 3.13 -27.45
CA TYR A 77 -9.21 2.04 -26.49
C TYR A 77 -8.87 2.55 -25.09
N ALA A 78 -9.52 1.98 -24.07
CA ALA A 78 -9.12 2.18 -22.68
C ALA A 78 -8.85 0.83 -22.03
N ARG A 79 -7.74 0.71 -21.28
CA ARG A 79 -7.49 -0.42 -20.40
C ARG A 79 -8.27 -0.22 -19.11
N THR A 80 -9.16 -1.15 -18.81
CA THR A 80 -10.14 -1.03 -17.73
C THR A 80 -10.57 -2.41 -17.22
N TYR A 81 -11.29 -2.43 -16.10
CA TYR A 81 -11.72 -3.64 -15.43
C TYR A 81 -13.13 -3.48 -14.82
N ASN A 82 -14.01 -4.45 -15.06
CA ASN A 82 -15.21 -4.62 -14.25
C ASN A 82 -14.82 -5.20 -12.89
N TRP A 83 -14.61 -4.31 -11.92
CA TRP A 83 -14.12 -4.71 -10.60
C TRP A 83 -15.06 -5.63 -9.81
N THR A 84 -16.35 -5.72 -10.17
CA THR A 84 -17.31 -6.63 -9.53
C THR A 84 -17.39 -8.01 -10.16
N SER A 85 -16.71 -8.22 -11.31
CA SER A 85 -16.71 -9.50 -12.01
C SER A 85 -16.28 -10.72 -11.19
N PRO A 86 -15.45 -10.61 -10.13
CA PRO A 86 -15.12 -11.79 -9.32
C PRO A 86 -16.31 -12.37 -8.55
N TRP A 87 -17.44 -11.65 -8.46
CA TRP A 87 -18.61 -12.03 -7.67
C TRP A 87 -19.92 -12.08 -8.48
N THR A 88 -19.94 -11.55 -9.70
CA THR A 88 -21.14 -11.55 -10.55
C THR A 88 -20.80 -11.43 -12.03
N ASP A 89 -21.62 -12.04 -12.89
CA ASP A 89 -21.56 -11.87 -14.35
C ASP A 89 -22.38 -10.66 -14.85
N ALA A 90 -23.01 -9.90 -13.93
CA ALA A 90 -23.76 -8.71 -14.28
C ALA A 90 -22.84 -7.60 -14.83
N GLU A 91 -23.43 -6.65 -15.59
CA GLU A 91 -22.69 -5.46 -16.01
C GLU A 91 -22.21 -4.66 -14.80
N GLY A 92 -20.90 -4.45 -14.71
CA GLY A 92 -20.26 -3.79 -13.58
C GLY A 92 -20.75 -2.36 -13.30
N PRO A 93 -20.67 -1.91 -12.04
CA PRO A 93 -21.09 -0.57 -11.66
C PRO A 93 -20.08 0.50 -12.03
N GLY A 94 -18.81 0.18 -12.30
CA GLY A 94 -17.74 1.12 -12.63
C GLY A 94 -17.79 1.70 -14.05
N LYS A 95 -18.95 2.20 -14.47
CA LYS A 95 -19.23 2.67 -15.84
C LYS A 95 -18.64 4.06 -16.09
N PHE A 96 -17.89 4.21 -17.17
CA PHE A 96 -17.41 5.52 -17.64
C PHE A 96 -17.40 5.61 -19.17
N ARG A 97 -17.14 6.80 -19.70
CA ARG A 97 -16.90 7.06 -21.13
C ARG A 97 -15.71 7.97 -21.34
N LEU A 98 -15.13 7.91 -22.52
CA LEU A 98 -14.11 8.87 -22.96
C LEU A 98 -14.73 10.02 -23.74
N ALA A 99 -14.19 11.22 -23.57
CA ALA A 99 -14.41 12.34 -24.48
C ALA A 99 -13.07 12.85 -25.05
N LEU A 100 -13.04 13.17 -26.35
CA LEU A 100 -11.87 13.69 -27.04
C LEU A 100 -12.26 14.93 -27.84
N GLY A 101 -11.58 16.06 -27.59
CA GLY A 101 -11.91 17.35 -28.23
C GLY A 101 -13.35 17.78 -27.98
N GLY A 102 -13.88 17.53 -26.77
CA GLY A 102 -15.27 17.79 -26.40
C GLY A 102 -16.30 16.80 -26.95
N LYS A 103 -15.91 15.86 -27.81
CA LYS A 103 -16.81 14.83 -28.36
C LYS A 103 -16.80 13.58 -27.47
N LEU A 104 -17.94 13.29 -26.86
CA LEU A 104 -18.16 12.06 -26.10
C LEU A 104 -18.22 10.84 -27.04
N LEU A 105 -17.40 9.82 -26.77
CA LEU A 105 -17.44 8.55 -27.49
C LEU A 105 -18.64 7.71 -27.02
N LYS A 106 -19.16 6.85 -27.92
CA LYS A 106 -20.45 6.17 -27.71
C LYS A 106 -20.39 4.99 -26.75
N ALA A 107 -19.27 4.28 -26.70
CA ALA A 107 -19.16 3.07 -25.90
C ALA A 107 -19.09 3.41 -24.41
N THR A 108 -19.83 2.67 -23.60
CA THR A 108 -19.65 2.64 -22.15
C THR A 108 -18.57 1.61 -21.83
N LEU A 109 -17.68 1.93 -20.90
CA LEU A 109 -16.48 1.17 -20.56
C LEU A 109 -16.52 0.73 -19.09
N GLY A 110 -15.67 -0.24 -18.71
CA GLY A 110 -15.46 -0.65 -17.32
C GLY A 110 -16.57 -1.50 -16.71
N HIS A 111 -17.56 -1.89 -17.51
CA HIS A 111 -18.73 -2.65 -17.05
C HIS A 111 -18.80 -4.10 -17.56
N THR A 112 -17.80 -4.52 -18.33
CA THR A 112 -17.67 -5.88 -18.87
C THR A 112 -16.24 -6.38 -18.68
N GLY A 113 -16.04 -7.68 -18.89
CA GLY A 113 -14.76 -8.34 -18.67
C GLY A 113 -14.63 -8.92 -17.28
N ASN A 114 -13.63 -9.79 -17.09
CA ASN A 114 -13.32 -10.44 -15.82
C ASN A 114 -11.86 -10.23 -15.37
N SER A 115 -11.12 -9.40 -16.10
CA SER A 115 -9.75 -8.99 -15.83
C SER A 115 -9.52 -7.60 -16.41
N TRP A 116 -8.34 -7.04 -16.13
CA TRP A 116 -7.88 -5.83 -16.80
C TRP A 116 -7.67 -6.09 -18.29
N GLN A 117 -8.43 -5.39 -19.11
CA GLN A 117 -8.48 -5.60 -20.56
C GLN A 117 -8.64 -4.27 -21.30
N TRP A 118 -8.21 -4.24 -22.57
CA TRP A 118 -8.49 -3.12 -23.45
C TRP A 118 -9.91 -3.18 -24.01
N GLN A 119 -10.68 -2.12 -23.83
CA GLN A 119 -12.04 -1.98 -24.33
C GLN A 119 -12.09 -0.89 -25.39
N PHE A 120 -12.73 -1.18 -26.53
CA PHE A 120 -12.87 -0.22 -27.62
C PHE A 120 -13.87 0.88 -27.24
N ALA A 121 -13.37 2.11 -27.14
CA ALA A 121 -14.18 3.29 -26.80
C ALA A 121 -14.91 3.86 -28.02
N GLY A 122 -14.34 3.66 -29.22
CA GLY A 122 -14.90 4.12 -30.48
C GLY A 122 -13.83 4.69 -31.40
N LYS A 123 -14.28 5.34 -32.48
CA LYS A 123 -13.41 6.06 -33.40
C LYS A 123 -13.78 7.53 -33.49
N THR A 124 -12.78 8.38 -33.68
CA THR A 124 -13.00 9.82 -33.86
C THR A 124 -11.97 10.42 -34.81
N VAL A 125 -12.35 11.51 -35.47
CA VAL A 125 -11.45 12.27 -36.35
C VAL A 125 -10.80 13.36 -35.49
N LEU A 126 -9.47 13.37 -35.46
CA LEU A 126 -8.68 14.35 -34.72
C LEU A 126 -7.85 15.18 -35.70
N LYS A 127 -7.64 16.45 -35.34
CA LYS A 127 -6.66 17.32 -36.00
C LYS A 127 -5.32 17.17 -35.30
N ALA A 128 -4.23 17.43 -36.02
CA ALA A 128 -2.91 17.57 -35.39
C ALA A 128 -2.90 18.74 -34.40
N GLY A 129 -2.11 18.62 -33.33
CA GLY A 129 -1.98 19.59 -32.25
C GLY A 129 -2.68 19.16 -30.96
N THR A 130 -2.75 20.08 -29.99
CA THR A 130 -3.30 19.83 -28.66
C THR A 130 -4.82 19.64 -28.69
N THR A 131 -5.31 18.64 -27.96
CA THR A 131 -6.73 18.41 -27.71
C THR A 131 -6.95 17.93 -26.27
N THR A 132 -8.16 18.12 -25.76
CA THR A 132 -8.54 17.63 -24.43
C THR A 132 -9.05 16.20 -24.51
N LEU A 133 -8.51 15.34 -23.63
CA LEU A 133 -9.01 14.01 -23.32
C LEU A 133 -9.68 14.06 -21.95
N ALA A 134 -10.82 13.39 -21.80
CA ALA A 134 -11.54 13.33 -20.53
C ALA A 134 -12.10 11.93 -20.21
N LEU A 135 -12.06 11.57 -18.92
CA LEU A 135 -12.77 10.44 -18.33
C LEU A 135 -14.06 10.94 -17.70
N LYS A 136 -15.20 10.45 -18.20
CA LYS A 136 -16.52 10.80 -17.71
C LYS A 136 -17.14 9.64 -16.95
N ASP A 137 -17.15 9.74 -15.64
CA ASP A 137 -17.83 8.79 -14.76
C ASP A 137 -19.35 8.87 -14.98
N LEU A 138 -20.01 7.71 -14.99
CA LEU A 138 -21.45 7.60 -15.18
C LEU A 138 -22.20 7.17 -13.92
N THR A 139 -21.52 6.66 -12.90
CA THR A 139 -22.18 5.96 -11.79
C THR A 139 -21.63 6.30 -10.41
N GLY A 140 -20.35 6.70 -10.28
CA GLY A 140 -19.73 6.95 -8.98
C GLY A 140 -19.30 5.69 -8.23
N PHE A 141 -19.23 4.54 -8.88
CA PHE A 141 -18.89 3.25 -8.25
C PHE A 141 -17.59 2.67 -8.80
N ASP A 142 -16.50 3.39 -8.57
CA ASP A 142 -15.14 2.91 -8.78
C ASP A 142 -14.84 2.46 -10.21
N GLY A 143 -15.35 3.21 -11.20
CA GLY A 143 -14.94 3.05 -12.60
C GLY A 143 -13.43 3.24 -12.73
N ARG A 144 -12.76 2.38 -13.51
CA ARG A 144 -11.29 2.30 -13.54
C ARG A 144 -10.73 2.56 -14.92
N CYS A 145 -9.69 3.37 -15.00
CA CYS A 145 -8.94 3.57 -16.23
C CYS A 145 -7.45 3.53 -15.92
N ASP A 146 -6.76 2.57 -16.51
CA ASP A 146 -5.30 2.41 -16.38
C ASP A 146 -4.56 3.18 -17.47
N ALA A 147 -4.95 2.98 -18.74
CA ALA A 147 -4.32 3.66 -19.86
C ALA A 147 -5.30 3.82 -21.03
N ILE A 148 -5.00 4.78 -21.91
CA ILE A 148 -5.78 5.07 -23.10
C ILE A 148 -4.85 4.98 -24.31
N TYR A 149 -5.24 4.15 -25.26
CA TYR A 149 -4.46 3.89 -26.46
C TYR A 149 -5.21 4.39 -27.70
N LEU A 150 -4.53 5.19 -28.50
CA LEU A 150 -5.05 5.70 -29.76
C LEU A 150 -4.15 5.21 -30.89
N THR A 151 -4.76 4.69 -31.96
CA THR A 151 -4.04 4.30 -33.17
C THR A 151 -4.78 4.69 -34.43
N THR A 152 -4.04 4.97 -35.51
CA THR A 152 -4.63 5.14 -36.85
C THR A 152 -4.80 3.82 -37.60
N ASP A 153 -4.24 2.71 -37.10
CA ASP A 153 -4.41 1.39 -37.72
C ASP A 153 -5.74 0.75 -37.29
N ALA A 154 -6.61 0.55 -38.27
CA ALA A 154 -7.91 -0.10 -38.09
C ALA A 154 -7.80 -1.60 -37.75
N ASN A 155 -6.66 -2.23 -38.02
CA ASN A 155 -6.46 -3.67 -37.82
C ASN A 155 -5.87 -4.00 -36.45
N THR A 156 -5.41 -3.01 -35.69
CA THR A 156 -4.91 -3.23 -34.34
C THR A 156 -6.05 -3.71 -33.44
N GLN A 157 -5.83 -4.80 -32.69
CA GLN A 157 -6.84 -5.39 -31.79
C GLN A 157 -6.33 -5.45 -30.35
N PRO A 158 -6.22 -4.31 -29.63
CA PRO A 158 -5.76 -4.30 -28.25
C PRO A 158 -6.58 -5.17 -27.30
N ALA A 159 -7.86 -5.38 -27.63
CA ALA A 159 -8.78 -6.18 -26.82
C ALA A 159 -8.37 -7.66 -26.68
N THR A 160 -7.46 -8.16 -27.52
CA THR A 160 -6.92 -9.53 -27.42
C THR A 160 -5.56 -9.58 -26.72
N TRP A 161 -4.98 -8.44 -26.34
CA TRP A 161 -3.67 -8.39 -25.71
C TRP A 161 -3.72 -8.83 -24.25
N ASP A 162 -2.73 -9.60 -23.85
CA ASP A 162 -2.43 -9.97 -22.49
C ASP A 162 -1.55 -8.92 -21.78
N ALA A 163 -1.10 -9.27 -20.57
CA ALA A 163 -0.25 -8.41 -19.76
C ALA A 163 1.14 -8.20 -20.37
N ALA A 164 1.72 -9.21 -21.05
CA ALA A 164 3.04 -9.12 -21.66
C ALA A 164 3.00 -8.24 -22.91
N GLU A 165 1.97 -8.35 -23.73
CA GLU A 165 1.76 -7.49 -24.90
C GLU A 165 1.52 -6.03 -24.48
N THR A 166 0.75 -5.82 -23.41
CA THR A 166 0.56 -4.49 -22.82
C THR A 166 1.88 -3.91 -22.27
N ALA A 167 2.70 -4.72 -21.58
CA ALA A 167 4.01 -4.29 -21.10
C ALA A 167 4.99 -3.99 -22.26
N ALA A 168 4.91 -4.76 -23.35
CA ALA A 168 5.70 -4.52 -24.56
C ALA A 168 5.28 -3.22 -25.26
N LEU A 169 3.97 -2.91 -25.32
CA LEU A 169 3.46 -1.62 -25.78
C LEU A 169 4.04 -0.46 -24.97
N ARG A 170 3.96 -0.53 -23.64
CA ARG A 170 4.53 0.46 -22.72
C ARG A 170 6.02 0.64 -22.97
N THR A 171 6.77 -0.45 -23.06
CA THR A 171 8.22 -0.42 -23.28
C THR A 171 8.56 0.23 -24.63
N ARG A 172 7.79 -0.07 -25.67
CA ARG A 172 8.02 0.46 -27.02
C ARG A 172 7.67 1.94 -27.17
N LEU A 173 6.61 2.40 -26.49
CA LEU A 173 6.14 3.78 -26.57
C LEU A 173 6.73 4.69 -25.49
N ARG A 174 7.33 4.13 -24.43
CA ARG A 174 8.15 4.89 -23.49
C ARG A 174 9.39 5.40 -24.23
N GLN A 175 9.62 6.71 -24.15
CA GLN A 175 10.88 7.29 -24.58
C GLN A 175 12.00 6.71 -23.71
N GLN A 176 13.08 6.24 -24.35
CA GLN A 176 14.29 5.82 -23.61
C GLN A 176 14.86 7.05 -22.88
N GLN A 177 14.50 7.19 -21.62
CA GLN A 177 15.11 8.16 -20.73
C GLN A 177 16.26 7.47 -19.99
N THR A 178 17.37 8.16 -19.86
CA THR A 178 18.44 7.75 -18.95
C THR A 178 17.90 7.75 -17.54
N VAL A 179 17.98 6.62 -16.84
CA VAL A 179 17.59 6.53 -15.43
C VAL A 179 18.69 7.21 -14.59
N PRO A 180 18.44 8.36 -13.95
CA PRO A 180 19.41 8.99 -13.08
C PRO A 180 19.75 8.08 -11.90
N ALA A 181 21.02 8.08 -11.51
CA ALA A 181 21.51 7.35 -10.34
C ALA A 181 21.94 8.34 -9.24
N HIS A 182 21.53 8.08 -8.01
CA HIS A 182 21.93 8.85 -6.84
C HIS A 182 22.53 7.94 -5.76
N GLN A 183 23.53 8.48 -5.05
CA GLN A 183 24.25 7.78 -4.00
C GLN A 183 23.94 8.37 -2.62
N TYR A 184 23.76 7.46 -1.66
CA TYR A 184 23.45 7.70 -0.26
C TYR A 184 24.25 6.75 0.63
N ASP A 185 24.27 7.03 1.93
CA ASP A 185 24.84 6.12 2.93
C ASP A 185 23.80 5.07 3.37
N PHE A 186 22.52 5.44 3.33
CA PHE A 186 21.43 4.58 3.74
C PHE A 186 20.17 4.88 2.91
N VAL A 187 19.53 3.84 2.38
CA VAL A 187 18.25 3.96 1.65
C VAL A 187 17.16 3.26 2.48
N VAL A 188 16.15 4.02 2.88
CA VAL A 188 14.98 3.51 3.61
C VAL A 188 13.79 3.50 2.66
N VAL A 189 13.18 2.33 2.44
CA VAL A 189 12.02 2.18 1.57
C VAL A 189 10.76 1.94 2.39
N GLY A 190 9.86 2.91 2.39
CA GLY A 190 8.58 2.92 3.12
C GLY A 190 8.49 4.06 4.12
N GLY A 191 7.72 5.11 3.80
CA GLY A 191 7.51 6.30 4.65
C GLY A 191 6.49 6.12 5.77
N GLY A 192 6.33 4.91 6.30
CA GLY A 192 5.54 4.64 7.50
C GLY A 192 6.24 5.12 8.78
N VAL A 193 5.58 4.96 9.94
CA VAL A 193 6.15 5.34 11.24
C VAL A 193 7.53 4.72 11.49
N ALA A 194 7.73 3.46 11.10
CA ALA A 194 9.04 2.79 11.17
C ALA A 194 10.10 3.45 10.28
N GLY A 195 9.82 3.62 8.99
CA GLY A 195 10.81 4.19 8.06
C GLY A 195 11.13 5.66 8.34
N MET A 196 10.16 6.45 8.78
CA MET A 196 10.40 7.82 9.26
C MET A 196 11.40 7.84 10.42
N CYS A 197 11.19 6.99 11.44
CA CYS A 197 12.08 6.92 12.60
C CYS A 197 13.47 6.37 12.23
N ALA A 198 13.56 5.41 11.31
CA ALA A 198 14.82 4.89 10.80
C ALA A 198 15.62 5.95 10.05
N ALA A 199 14.96 6.68 9.14
CA ALA A 199 15.60 7.73 8.37
C ALA A 199 16.09 8.88 9.26
N ALA A 200 15.25 9.38 10.16
CA ALA A 200 15.61 10.45 11.09
C ALA A 200 16.74 10.04 12.04
N SER A 201 16.70 8.83 12.59
CA SER A 201 17.74 8.34 13.50
C SER A 201 19.09 8.21 12.82
N ALA A 202 19.14 7.63 11.61
CA ALA A 202 20.37 7.55 10.83
C ALA A 202 20.89 8.93 10.42
N ALA A 203 20.00 9.84 9.99
CA ALA A 203 20.34 11.21 9.63
C ALA A 203 20.95 12.00 10.79
N ARG A 204 20.37 11.88 12.00
CA ARG A 204 20.88 12.49 13.25
C ARG A 204 22.25 11.93 13.67
N LEU A 205 22.59 10.72 13.22
CA LEU A 205 23.91 10.10 13.43
C LEU A 205 24.90 10.35 12.26
N GLY A 206 24.52 11.18 11.28
CA GLY A 206 25.41 11.66 10.24
C GLY A 206 25.27 10.98 8.88
N CYS A 207 24.41 9.97 8.73
CA CYS A 207 24.18 9.34 7.43
C CYS A 207 23.45 10.28 6.47
N LYS A 208 23.85 10.33 5.20
CA LYS A 208 23.02 10.86 4.12
C LYS A 208 21.97 9.82 3.72
N VAL A 209 20.70 10.13 3.91
CA VAL A 209 19.60 9.17 3.78
C VAL A 209 18.69 9.49 2.60
N ALA A 210 18.32 8.47 1.83
CA ALA A 210 17.14 8.54 0.96
C ALA A 210 15.95 7.88 1.67
N LEU A 211 14.87 8.62 1.88
CA LEU A 211 13.59 8.07 2.37
C LEU A 211 12.61 7.99 1.20
N VAL A 212 12.23 6.78 0.81
CA VAL A 212 11.31 6.53 -0.30
C VAL A 212 9.91 6.24 0.25
N ASN A 213 8.89 6.92 -0.27
CA ASN A 213 7.49 6.67 0.09
C ASN A 213 6.64 6.55 -1.16
N ASP A 214 5.88 5.47 -1.29
CA ASP A 214 5.09 5.15 -2.48
C ASP A 214 3.77 5.94 -2.57
N ARG A 215 3.55 6.89 -1.66
CA ARG A 215 2.35 7.73 -1.60
C ARG A 215 2.69 9.22 -1.37
N PRO A 216 1.73 10.12 -1.62
CA PRO A 216 1.92 11.55 -1.39
C PRO A 216 2.12 11.91 0.08
N VAL A 217 1.49 11.17 1.01
CA VAL A 217 1.55 11.45 2.45
C VAL A 217 2.32 10.37 3.22
N LEU A 218 3.04 10.82 4.26
CA LEU A 218 3.79 9.97 5.18
C LEU A 218 2.88 9.35 6.26
N GLY A 219 3.43 8.39 7.00
CA GLY A 219 2.80 7.81 8.20
C GLY A 219 2.21 6.42 8.02
N GLY A 220 2.20 5.86 6.80
CA GLY A 220 1.71 4.50 6.58
C GLY A 220 0.23 4.37 6.95
N ASN A 221 -0.13 3.37 7.75
CA ASN A 221 -1.50 3.22 8.26
C ASN A 221 -1.97 4.40 9.15
N ASN A 222 -1.04 5.22 9.67
CA ASN A 222 -1.36 6.43 10.43
C ASN A 222 -1.55 7.69 9.58
N SER A 223 -1.57 7.57 8.26
CA SER A 223 -1.90 8.66 7.36
C SER A 223 -3.40 8.98 7.36
N SER A 224 -3.76 10.16 6.85
CA SER A 224 -5.16 10.51 6.56
C SER A 224 -5.82 9.64 5.47
N GLU A 225 -5.05 8.86 4.72
CA GLU A 225 -5.55 7.93 3.69
C GLU A 225 -6.12 6.64 4.29
N ILE A 226 -5.49 6.09 5.34
CA ILE A 226 -5.83 4.79 5.94
C ILE A 226 -6.54 4.94 7.30
N ARG A 227 -6.17 5.98 8.06
CA ARG A 227 -6.88 6.44 9.26
C ARG A 227 -6.89 5.44 10.43
N VAL A 228 -5.70 4.96 10.80
CA VAL A 228 -5.47 4.18 12.03
C VAL A 228 -4.67 5.02 13.03
N HIS A 229 -5.12 5.15 14.27
CA HIS A 229 -4.40 5.92 15.30
C HIS A 229 -3.14 5.21 15.84
N LEU A 230 -2.22 5.97 16.45
CA LEU A 230 -1.02 5.42 17.08
C LEU A 230 -1.43 4.64 18.33
N GLY A 231 -0.70 3.56 18.63
CA GLY A 231 -0.98 2.70 19.79
C GLY A 231 0.30 2.12 20.38
N GLY A 232 0.22 1.62 21.61
CA GLY A 232 1.36 1.11 22.39
C GLY A 232 1.92 2.15 23.36
N ILE A 233 2.83 1.73 24.24
CA ILE A 233 3.51 2.60 25.20
C ILE A 233 4.97 2.75 24.74
N ILE A 234 5.45 4.00 24.68
CA ILE A 234 6.87 4.34 24.46
C ILE A 234 7.55 4.52 25.81
N GLU A 235 8.88 4.67 25.86
CA GLU A 235 9.48 5.10 27.13
C GLU A 235 9.87 3.92 28.05
N MET A 236 9.76 2.67 27.59
CA MET A 236 9.74 1.49 28.47
C MET A 236 11.12 0.85 28.65
N GLU A 237 11.34 0.25 29.82
CA GLU A 237 12.53 -0.56 30.12
C GLU A 237 12.68 -1.74 29.13
N PRO A 238 13.91 -2.17 28.78
CA PRO A 238 15.19 -1.71 29.34
C PRO A 238 15.77 -0.44 28.67
N ASN A 239 15.11 0.09 27.64
CA ASN A 239 15.61 1.17 26.80
C ASN A 239 14.65 2.36 26.78
N GLN A 240 14.52 3.07 27.91
CA GLN A 240 13.65 4.24 28.07
C GLN A 240 14.04 5.46 27.21
N GLY A 241 15.09 5.36 26.40
CA GLY A 241 15.37 6.36 25.37
C GLY A 241 14.44 6.26 24.16
N LEU A 242 13.90 5.06 23.89
CA LEU A 242 13.18 4.76 22.65
C LEU A 242 11.73 5.27 22.64
N GLY A 243 11.31 5.71 21.46
CA GLY A 243 9.94 6.13 21.17
C GLY A 243 9.68 7.61 21.45
N ARG A 244 10.61 8.31 22.11
CA ARG A 244 10.54 9.76 22.31
C ARG A 244 10.43 10.54 21.00
N MET A 245 11.09 10.04 19.94
CA MET A 245 11.04 10.64 18.59
C MET A 245 9.60 10.72 18.05
N ILE A 246 8.72 9.79 18.43
CA ILE A 246 7.31 9.77 18.00
C ILE A 246 6.53 10.98 18.54
N ARG A 247 6.97 11.55 19.67
CA ARG A 247 6.37 12.76 20.23
C ARG A 247 6.47 13.97 19.30
N GLU A 248 7.50 13.99 18.45
CA GLU A 248 7.80 15.12 17.57
C GLU A 248 6.80 15.24 16.40
N PHE A 249 6.16 14.14 15.99
CA PHE A 249 5.26 14.13 14.82
C PHE A 249 3.90 13.47 15.05
N GLY A 250 3.75 12.70 16.13
CA GLY A 250 2.52 11.96 16.38
C GLY A 250 1.33 12.90 16.64
N HIS A 251 0.16 12.43 16.24
CA HIS A 251 -1.05 13.23 16.28
C HIS A 251 -1.65 13.32 17.69
N GLU A 252 -2.40 14.37 17.96
CA GLU A 252 -2.96 14.69 19.29
C GLU A 252 -4.32 14.05 19.56
N ARG A 253 -5.06 13.69 18.51
CA ARG A 253 -6.46 13.24 18.61
C ARG A 253 -6.62 11.75 18.32
N SER A 254 -7.18 11.02 19.28
CA SER A 254 -7.39 9.58 19.13
C SER A 254 -8.57 9.23 18.22
N GLY A 255 -8.50 8.05 17.59
CA GLY A 255 -9.65 7.33 17.03
C GLY A 255 -9.32 6.72 15.68
N ASN A 256 -9.97 5.61 15.35
CA ASN A 256 -9.91 5.03 14.00
C ASN A 256 -11.06 5.61 13.17
N ALA A 257 -10.92 5.59 11.84
CA ALA A 257 -11.95 6.07 10.89
C ALA A 257 -12.47 7.50 11.17
N GLN A 258 -11.67 8.36 11.81
CA GLN A 258 -11.99 9.77 12.05
C GLN A 258 -11.78 10.64 10.79
N PRO A 259 -12.22 11.91 10.76
CA PRO A 259 -11.84 12.84 9.71
C PRO A 259 -10.32 12.94 9.50
N GLY A 260 -9.88 13.21 8.27
CA GLY A 260 -8.47 13.12 7.88
C GLY A 260 -7.54 14.05 8.67
N ASP A 261 -8.03 15.20 9.14
CA ASP A 261 -7.27 16.16 9.92
C ASP A 261 -6.85 15.62 11.30
N TYR A 262 -7.50 14.57 11.82
CA TYR A 262 -7.10 13.93 13.08
C TYR A 262 -5.70 13.32 13.03
N TYR A 263 -5.25 12.95 11.83
CA TYR A 263 -3.97 12.26 11.65
C TYR A 263 -2.80 13.23 11.50
N GLU A 264 -3.05 14.52 11.29
CA GLU A 264 -2.04 15.58 11.27
C GLU A 264 -0.84 15.26 10.35
N ASP A 265 -1.09 14.98 9.08
CA ASP A 265 -0.04 14.59 8.11
C ASP A 265 1.08 15.63 7.99
N GLN A 266 0.76 16.93 8.11
CA GLN A 266 1.76 18.00 8.09
C GLN A 266 2.83 17.84 9.17
N LYS A 267 2.48 17.38 10.39
CA LYS A 267 3.48 17.15 11.45
C LYS A 267 4.53 16.10 11.05
N LYS A 268 4.13 15.13 10.22
CA LYS A 268 5.03 14.07 9.71
C LYS A 268 5.96 14.60 8.63
N GLU A 269 5.44 15.44 7.75
CA GLU A 269 6.22 16.13 6.73
C GLU A 269 7.24 17.08 7.36
N ASP A 270 6.79 17.97 8.26
CA ASP A 270 7.64 18.92 8.98
C ASP A 270 8.77 18.22 9.76
N PHE A 271 8.46 17.07 10.36
CA PHE A 271 9.45 16.26 11.06
C PHE A 271 10.56 15.75 10.16
N ILE A 272 10.24 15.27 8.95
CA ILE A 272 11.24 14.81 7.98
C ILE A 272 11.98 15.99 7.34
N GLU A 273 11.28 17.07 7.01
CA GLU A 273 11.89 18.27 6.43
C GLU A 273 12.90 18.94 7.37
N ALA A 274 12.69 18.84 8.69
CA ALA A 274 13.62 19.34 9.68
C ALA A 274 14.98 18.61 9.69
N GLU A 275 15.07 17.40 9.12
CA GLU A 275 16.28 16.58 9.10
C GLU A 275 17.12 16.85 7.84
N LYS A 276 18.17 17.65 7.97
CA LYS A 276 18.98 18.16 6.84
C LYS A 276 19.66 17.08 5.97
N ASN A 277 19.85 15.87 6.50
CA ASN A 277 20.52 14.79 5.80
C ASN A 277 19.56 13.80 5.11
N ILE A 278 18.25 14.08 5.11
CA ILE A 278 17.26 13.26 4.42
C ILE A 278 16.87 13.89 3.08
N THR A 279 16.93 13.10 2.01
CA THR A 279 16.19 13.38 0.78
C THR A 279 14.93 12.53 0.77
N LEU A 280 13.76 13.18 0.80
CA LEU A 280 12.47 12.51 0.66
C LEU A 280 12.12 12.32 -0.82
N TYR A 281 11.94 11.06 -1.22
CA TYR A 281 11.35 10.66 -2.50
C TYR A 281 9.88 10.29 -2.26
N ALA A 282 9.03 11.31 -2.14
CA ALA A 282 7.58 11.14 -2.00
C ALA A 282 6.95 10.71 -3.33
N SER A 283 5.82 10.00 -3.27
CA SER A 283 5.13 9.48 -4.46
C SER A 283 6.03 8.61 -5.37
N GLN A 284 7.01 7.90 -4.80
CA GLN A 284 7.91 7.00 -5.54
C GLN A 284 7.88 5.59 -4.95
N ARG A 285 7.60 4.60 -5.80
CA ARG A 285 7.54 3.18 -5.43
C ARG A 285 8.82 2.47 -5.83
N ALA A 286 9.37 1.62 -4.97
CA ALA A 286 10.43 0.69 -5.37
C ALA A 286 9.86 -0.39 -6.31
N VAL A 287 10.44 -0.52 -7.50
CA VAL A 287 9.97 -1.42 -8.57
C VAL A 287 10.98 -2.49 -8.96
N ALA A 288 12.26 -2.30 -8.62
CA ALA A 288 13.29 -3.30 -8.88
C ALA A 288 14.43 -3.20 -7.85
N VAL A 289 15.13 -4.32 -7.65
CA VAL A 289 16.34 -4.42 -6.84
C VAL A 289 17.42 -5.09 -7.68
N LYS A 290 18.63 -4.54 -7.64
CA LYS A 290 19.82 -5.14 -8.27
C LYS A 290 20.74 -5.69 -7.19
N MET A 291 21.06 -6.97 -7.31
CA MET A 291 21.97 -7.67 -6.39
C MET A 291 23.42 -7.66 -6.91
N GLN A 292 24.37 -7.70 -5.97
CA GLN A 292 25.78 -8.00 -6.20
C GLN A 292 26.22 -9.04 -5.15
N GLY A 293 26.19 -10.32 -5.55
CA GLY A 293 26.30 -11.41 -4.58
C GLY A 293 25.11 -11.36 -3.61
N ASP A 294 25.39 -11.48 -2.32
CA ASP A 294 24.39 -11.49 -1.25
C ASP A 294 24.05 -10.07 -0.74
N ARG A 295 24.41 -9.04 -1.51
CA ARG A 295 24.22 -7.63 -1.18
C ARG A 295 23.31 -6.94 -2.19
N ILE A 296 22.48 -6.03 -1.71
CA ILE A 296 21.77 -5.08 -2.58
C ILE A 296 22.79 -4.05 -3.06
N ALA A 297 22.91 -3.89 -4.37
CA ALA A 297 23.73 -2.86 -5.02
C ALA A 297 22.92 -1.58 -5.26
N SER A 298 21.68 -1.73 -5.72
CA SER A 298 20.78 -0.60 -5.96
C SER A 298 19.30 -0.98 -5.88
N VAL A 299 18.46 0.03 -5.66
CA VAL A 299 17.00 -0.04 -5.76
C VAL A 299 16.54 0.96 -6.81
N THR A 300 15.76 0.50 -7.78
CA THR A 300 15.09 1.40 -8.74
C THR A 300 13.73 1.79 -8.19
N ILE A 301 13.49 3.09 -8.10
CA ILE A 301 12.22 3.69 -7.70
C ILE A 301 11.55 4.35 -8.90
N GLN A 302 10.23 4.38 -8.93
CA GLN A 302 9.42 4.96 -10.00
C GLN A 302 8.39 5.92 -9.40
N HIS A 303 8.35 7.14 -9.92
CA HIS A 303 7.33 8.11 -9.53
C HIS A 303 5.95 7.68 -10.05
N ILE A 304 4.95 7.66 -9.15
CA ILE A 304 3.63 7.08 -9.43
C ILE A 304 2.77 7.94 -10.38
N GLU A 305 3.14 9.18 -10.63
CA GLU A 305 2.36 10.06 -11.53
C GLU A 305 3.02 10.30 -12.87
N THR A 306 4.35 10.27 -12.92
CA THR A 306 5.14 10.62 -14.12
C THR A 306 5.76 9.39 -14.76
N GLY A 307 5.85 8.27 -14.03
CA GLY A 307 6.54 7.07 -14.48
C GLY A 307 8.07 7.21 -14.55
N GLU A 308 8.62 8.37 -14.17
CA GLU A 308 10.05 8.62 -14.13
C GLU A 308 10.72 7.68 -13.13
N GLN A 309 11.83 7.07 -13.56
CA GLN A 309 12.58 6.14 -12.73
C GLN A 309 13.86 6.78 -12.22
N THR A 310 14.31 6.34 -11.05
CA THR A 310 15.58 6.76 -10.43
C THR A 310 16.23 5.53 -9.79
N GLU A 311 17.54 5.36 -9.95
CA GLU A 311 18.32 4.33 -9.29
C GLU A 311 18.97 4.89 -8.02
N LEU A 312 18.77 4.22 -6.89
CA LEU A 312 19.38 4.58 -5.61
C LEU A 312 20.43 3.54 -5.22
N THR A 313 21.64 4.01 -4.94
CA THR A 313 22.78 3.20 -4.47
C THR A 313 23.15 3.57 -3.05
N ALA A 314 23.45 2.58 -2.22
CA ALA A 314 23.91 2.77 -0.85
C ALA A 314 24.64 1.52 -0.34
N PRO A 315 25.53 1.64 0.66
CA PRO A 315 26.09 0.48 1.34
C PRO A 315 25.04 -0.27 2.17
N LEU A 316 23.97 0.40 2.62
CA LEU A 316 22.93 -0.12 3.52
C LEU A 316 21.52 0.20 3.00
N PHE A 317 20.60 -0.73 3.18
CA PHE A 317 19.18 -0.57 2.83
C PHE A 317 18.29 -0.98 4.00
N SER A 318 17.09 -0.41 4.10
CA SER A 318 16.06 -0.86 5.04
C SER A 318 14.72 -1.02 4.36
N ASP A 319 14.14 -2.22 4.49
CA ASP A 319 12.76 -2.47 4.09
C ASP A 319 11.80 -2.08 5.22
N CYS A 320 11.08 -0.99 5.01
CA CYS A 320 10.03 -0.48 5.88
C CYS A 320 8.68 -0.40 5.15
N THR A 321 8.48 -1.16 4.06
CA THR A 321 7.26 -1.07 3.25
C THR A 321 6.07 -1.73 3.94
N GLY A 322 6.33 -2.58 4.93
CA GLY A 322 5.31 -3.43 5.57
C GLY A 322 4.92 -4.65 4.73
N ASP A 323 5.15 -4.63 3.41
CA ASP A 323 4.93 -5.75 2.49
C ASP A 323 6.22 -6.52 2.15
N ALA A 324 7.34 -6.14 2.78
CA ALA A 324 8.67 -6.68 2.52
C ALA A 324 9.06 -6.59 1.04
N THR A 325 8.76 -5.47 0.39
CA THR A 325 8.85 -5.31 -1.06
C THR A 325 10.28 -5.49 -1.55
N ILE A 326 11.25 -4.75 -0.99
CA ILE A 326 12.63 -4.82 -1.46
C ILE A 326 13.33 -6.06 -0.92
N GLY A 327 12.95 -6.56 0.27
CA GLY A 327 13.46 -7.82 0.79
C GLY A 327 13.06 -9.00 -0.11
N TYR A 328 11.78 -9.06 -0.52
CA TYR A 328 11.30 -10.06 -1.47
C TYR A 328 12.03 -9.96 -2.83
N LEU A 329 12.18 -8.75 -3.37
CA LEU A 329 12.88 -8.53 -4.64
C LEU A 329 14.39 -8.83 -4.56
N ALA A 330 14.99 -8.67 -3.38
CA ALA A 330 16.40 -9.00 -3.11
C ALA A 330 16.64 -10.51 -2.91
N GLY A 331 15.58 -11.32 -2.79
CA GLY A 331 15.70 -12.74 -2.45
C GLY A 331 15.96 -13.02 -0.98
N ALA A 332 15.63 -12.08 -0.08
CA ALA A 332 15.66 -12.34 1.36
C ALA A 332 14.67 -13.46 1.71
N ASP A 333 15.03 -14.31 2.67
CA ASP A 333 14.13 -15.34 3.18
C ASP A 333 12.89 -14.71 3.85
N TRP A 334 11.72 -15.28 3.63
CA TRP A 334 10.45 -14.75 4.13
C TRP A 334 9.42 -15.85 4.42
N ALA A 335 8.45 -15.52 5.28
CA ALA A 335 7.27 -16.32 5.60
C ALA A 335 5.99 -15.48 5.46
N MET A 336 4.85 -16.15 5.29
CA MET A 336 3.51 -15.53 5.22
C MET A 336 2.44 -16.57 5.59
N GLY A 337 1.36 -16.13 6.22
CA GLY A 337 0.35 -17.02 6.78
C GLY A 337 0.67 -17.39 8.22
N ARG A 338 0.14 -18.51 8.71
CA ARG A 338 0.45 -19.03 10.05
C ARG A 338 1.38 -20.22 9.96
N GLU A 339 2.44 -20.18 10.75
CA GLU A 339 3.34 -21.30 10.99
C GLU A 339 2.60 -22.45 11.67
N GLY A 340 3.11 -23.68 11.53
CA GLY A 340 2.58 -24.83 12.24
C GLY A 340 3.02 -24.83 13.71
N ARG A 341 2.16 -25.34 14.59
CA ARG A 341 2.41 -25.42 16.05
C ARG A 341 3.78 -26.03 16.38
N ASP A 342 4.17 -27.08 15.68
CA ASP A 342 5.42 -27.80 15.95
C ASP A 342 6.67 -27.08 15.40
N GLU A 343 6.51 -26.08 14.53
CA GLU A 343 7.63 -25.38 13.89
C GLU A 343 8.38 -24.48 14.89
N TYR A 344 7.63 -23.79 15.74
CA TYR A 344 8.16 -22.89 16.78
C TYR A 344 7.66 -23.23 18.20
N GLY A 345 6.92 -24.34 18.37
CA GLY A 345 6.35 -24.75 19.66
C GLY A 345 5.20 -23.85 20.15
N GLU A 346 4.51 -23.15 19.25
CA GLU A 346 3.54 -22.12 19.60
C GLU A 346 2.14 -22.69 19.83
N SER A 347 1.69 -22.72 21.08
CA SER A 347 0.34 -23.21 21.43
C SER A 347 -0.82 -22.48 20.73
N LEU A 348 -0.63 -21.24 20.27
CA LEU A 348 -1.64 -20.44 19.55
C LEU A 348 -1.64 -20.68 18.05
N ALA A 349 -0.58 -21.26 17.51
CA ALA A 349 -0.49 -21.61 16.11
C ALA A 349 -1.41 -22.81 15.77
N PRO A 350 -1.90 -22.88 14.53
CA PRO A 350 -2.65 -24.04 14.05
C PRO A 350 -1.78 -25.31 14.07
N GLU A 351 -2.40 -26.49 14.10
CA GLU A 351 -1.67 -27.76 14.09
C GLU A 351 -0.82 -27.96 12.83
N GLN A 352 -1.30 -27.45 11.70
CA GLN A 352 -0.60 -27.44 10.43
C GLN A 352 -0.55 -26.00 9.91
N PRO A 353 0.53 -25.60 9.23
CA PRO A 353 0.62 -24.27 8.66
C PRO A 353 -0.51 -24.01 7.66
N ASP A 354 -1.00 -22.78 7.60
CA ASP A 354 -2.02 -22.36 6.66
C ASP A 354 -1.83 -20.92 6.19
N SER A 355 -2.65 -20.50 5.23
CA SER A 355 -2.55 -19.18 4.59
C SER A 355 -3.32 -18.08 5.33
N LEU A 356 -3.79 -18.32 6.56
CA LEU A 356 -4.53 -17.29 7.29
C LEU A 356 -3.59 -16.15 7.70
N VAL A 357 -4.05 -14.92 7.50
CA VAL A 357 -3.36 -13.69 7.88
C VAL A 357 -4.36 -12.76 8.55
N MET A 358 -3.86 -11.79 9.32
CA MET A 358 -4.63 -10.61 9.68
C MET A 358 -4.86 -9.78 8.41
N GLY A 359 -6.11 -9.63 8.01
CA GLY A 359 -6.52 -9.08 6.72
C GLY A 359 -6.30 -7.58 6.57
N ALA A 360 -6.99 -6.99 5.60
CA ALA A 360 -6.93 -5.57 5.32
C ALA A 360 -8.21 -4.85 5.76
N SER A 361 -8.05 -3.80 6.56
CA SER A 361 -9.19 -2.98 6.97
C SER A 361 -9.61 -2.01 5.87
N ILE A 362 -10.90 -2.01 5.53
CA ILE A 362 -11.53 -1.03 4.64
C ILE A 362 -12.51 -0.21 5.48
N GLN A 363 -11.99 0.88 6.03
CA GLN A 363 -12.74 1.72 6.96
C GLN A 363 -13.66 2.68 6.23
N TRP A 364 -14.76 3.08 6.87
CA TRP A 364 -15.71 4.02 6.28
C TRP A 364 -16.56 4.69 7.34
N TYR A 365 -17.13 5.85 7.01
CA TYR A 365 -18.21 6.43 7.79
C TYR A 365 -19.18 7.21 6.91
N SER A 366 -20.39 7.35 7.44
CA SER A 366 -21.42 8.22 6.89
C SER A 366 -21.54 9.50 7.70
N LYS A 367 -22.09 10.54 7.09
CA LYS A 367 -22.38 11.83 7.73
C LYS A 367 -23.87 12.14 7.65
N ASP A 368 -24.39 12.78 8.70
CA ASP A 368 -25.74 13.33 8.69
C ASP A 368 -25.74 14.66 7.92
N MET A 369 -26.40 14.67 6.77
CA MET A 369 -26.47 15.80 5.85
C MET A 369 -27.54 16.82 6.25
N LYS A 370 -28.27 16.59 7.34
CA LYS A 370 -29.37 17.44 7.84
C LYS A 370 -30.54 17.60 6.86
N LYS A 371 -30.53 16.84 5.77
CA LYS A 371 -31.56 16.77 4.75
C LYS A 371 -31.63 15.35 4.20
N LYS A 372 -32.78 14.96 3.65
CA LYS A 372 -32.97 13.65 3.04
C LYS A 372 -31.99 13.47 1.87
N THR A 373 -31.36 12.30 1.82
CA THR A 373 -30.48 11.86 0.73
C THR A 373 -30.90 10.49 0.22
N SER A 374 -30.48 10.15 -1.00
CA SER A 374 -30.69 8.84 -1.63
C SER A 374 -29.35 8.13 -1.82
N PHE A 375 -29.41 6.82 -2.01
CA PHE A 375 -28.28 6.02 -2.48
C PHE A 375 -28.80 5.07 -3.58
N PRO A 376 -28.12 4.94 -4.72
CA PRO A 376 -28.55 4.03 -5.78
C PRO A 376 -28.73 2.59 -5.27
N HIS A 377 -29.62 1.81 -5.88
CA HIS A 377 -29.62 0.37 -5.62
C HIS A 377 -28.32 -0.23 -6.14
N PHE A 378 -27.64 -0.97 -5.28
CA PHE A 378 -26.36 -1.61 -5.57
C PHE A 378 -26.46 -3.10 -5.24
N GLU A 379 -26.34 -3.96 -6.26
CA GLU A 379 -26.50 -5.42 -6.12
C GLU A 379 -25.59 -6.15 -7.11
N TYR A 380 -24.39 -6.52 -6.66
CA TYR A 380 -23.30 -7.04 -7.51
C TYR A 380 -22.63 -8.30 -6.92
N GLY A 381 -23.44 -9.28 -6.52
CA GLY A 381 -22.96 -10.59 -6.06
C GLY A 381 -22.99 -10.79 -4.53
N VAL A 382 -22.84 -9.72 -3.74
CA VAL A 382 -23.08 -9.76 -2.29
C VAL A 382 -24.46 -9.23 -1.97
N ARG A 383 -25.31 -10.07 -1.39
CA ARG A 383 -26.69 -9.73 -0.99
C ARG A 383 -26.77 -9.48 0.50
N PHE A 384 -27.55 -8.46 0.86
CA PHE A 384 -27.93 -8.16 2.22
C PHE A 384 -29.45 -8.19 2.38
N ASP A 385 -29.91 -8.65 3.54
CA ASP A 385 -31.30 -8.79 3.95
C ASP A 385 -31.49 -8.41 5.44
N ALA A 386 -32.67 -8.70 5.98
CA ALA A 386 -33.03 -8.29 7.34
C ALA A 386 -32.24 -9.08 8.40
N GLU A 387 -31.75 -10.26 8.04
CA GLU A 387 -31.06 -11.20 8.91
C GLU A 387 -29.54 -10.99 8.93
N ASN A 388 -28.94 -10.58 7.81
CA ASN A 388 -27.48 -10.47 7.67
C ASN A 388 -26.93 -9.04 7.54
N CYS A 389 -27.79 -8.01 7.40
CA CYS A 389 -27.33 -6.62 7.35
C CYS A 389 -26.59 -6.19 8.63
N GLU A 390 -25.69 -5.22 8.46
CA GLU A 390 -24.95 -4.59 9.55
C GLU A 390 -25.52 -3.17 9.75
N PRO A 391 -26.43 -2.94 10.73
CA PRO A 391 -27.13 -1.67 10.92
C PRO A 391 -26.22 -0.64 11.62
N VAL A 392 -25.16 -0.23 10.94
CA VAL A 392 -24.15 0.70 11.41
C VAL A 392 -24.06 1.94 10.52
N THR A 393 -23.49 3.02 11.06
CA THR A 393 -23.24 4.26 10.31
C THR A 393 -21.77 4.50 10.01
N MET A 394 -20.91 3.59 10.44
CA MET A 394 -19.46 3.57 10.21
C MET A 394 -18.94 2.14 10.35
N GLY A 395 -17.82 1.86 9.70
CA GLY A 395 -17.02 0.66 9.87
C GLY A 395 -15.58 1.03 10.19
N GLU A 396 -15.12 0.62 11.36
CA GLU A 396 -13.74 0.83 11.79
C GLU A 396 -12.86 -0.37 11.46
N TRP A 397 -11.72 -0.46 12.14
CA TRP A 397 -10.71 -1.50 12.06
C TRP A 397 -11.20 -2.96 12.02
N LYS A 398 -12.41 -3.29 12.49
CA LYS A 398 -13.02 -4.64 12.39
C LYS A 398 -13.59 -4.98 11.02
N TRP A 399 -13.82 -3.97 10.16
CA TRP A 399 -14.26 -4.17 8.78
C TRP A 399 -13.05 -4.56 7.96
N GLU A 400 -12.79 -5.86 7.95
CA GLU A 400 -11.51 -6.45 7.55
C GLU A 400 -11.76 -7.62 6.62
N THR A 401 -11.13 -7.58 5.45
CA THR A 401 -11.33 -8.54 4.37
C THR A 401 -10.06 -9.33 4.07
N GLY A 402 -10.24 -10.52 3.47
CA GLY A 402 -9.16 -11.26 2.85
C GLY A 402 -8.28 -12.08 3.79
N MET A 403 -8.69 -12.40 5.02
CA MET A 403 -7.88 -13.16 5.97
C MET A 403 -7.37 -14.51 5.45
N ASN A 404 -8.02 -15.13 4.46
CA ASN A 404 -7.55 -16.37 3.81
C ASN A 404 -7.03 -16.13 2.38
N ARG A 405 -6.60 -14.91 2.06
CA ARG A 405 -6.11 -14.51 0.73
C ARG A 405 -4.72 -13.89 0.82
N ASN A 406 -3.99 -13.97 -0.28
CA ASN A 406 -2.68 -13.36 -0.36
C ASN A 406 -2.80 -11.82 -0.43
N GLN A 407 -2.33 -11.14 0.61
CA GLN A 407 -2.40 -9.68 0.77
C GLN A 407 -1.50 -8.89 -0.18
N VAL A 408 -0.70 -9.56 -1.02
CA VAL A 408 0.15 -8.92 -2.03
C VAL A 408 -0.35 -9.24 -3.43
N SER A 409 -0.46 -10.53 -3.79
CA SER A 409 -0.84 -10.94 -5.15
C SER A 409 -2.34 -10.90 -5.43
N GLU A 410 -3.19 -10.84 -4.39
CA GLU A 410 -4.64 -10.67 -4.53
C GLU A 410 -5.13 -9.36 -3.89
N ALA A 411 -4.22 -8.40 -3.65
CA ALA A 411 -4.52 -7.22 -2.86
C ALA A 411 -5.65 -6.36 -3.44
N GLU A 412 -5.74 -6.25 -4.78
CA GLU A 412 -6.83 -5.51 -5.44
C GLU A 412 -8.18 -6.17 -5.13
N ARG A 413 -8.25 -7.50 -5.27
CA ARG A 413 -9.46 -8.29 -4.95
C ARG A 413 -9.86 -8.16 -3.48
N VAL A 414 -8.88 -8.20 -2.57
CA VAL A 414 -9.13 -8.05 -1.12
C VAL A 414 -9.74 -6.68 -0.82
N ARG A 415 -9.17 -5.60 -1.37
CA ARG A 415 -9.71 -4.23 -1.23
C ARG A 415 -11.10 -4.11 -1.85
N ASP A 416 -11.26 -4.61 -3.07
CA ASP A 416 -12.51 -4.55 -3.84
C ASP A 416 -13.66 -5.25 -3.13
N TYR A 417 -13.39 -6.38 -2.47
CA TYR A 417 -14.41 -7.05 -1.68
C TYR A 417 -14.94 -6.17 -0.55
N GLY A 418 -14.06 -5.40 0.11
CA GLY A 418 -14.47 -4.45 1.14
C GLY A 418 -15.38 -3.34 0.59
N LEU A 419 -15.03 -2.76 -0.57
CA LEU A 419 -15.87 -1.78 -1.25
C LEU A 419 -17.25 -2.37 -1.60
N LEU A 420 -17.26 -3.58 -2.18
CA LEU A 420 -18.47 -4.30 -2.56
C LEU A 420 -19.41 -4.48 -1.36
N VAL A 421 -18.89 -4.97 -0.24
CA VAL A 421 -19.65 -5.19 1.00
C VAL A 421 -20.20 -3.88 1.54
N ILE A 422 -19.40 -2.81 1.60
CA ILE A 422 -19.81 -1.52 2.13
C ILE A 422 -20.95 -0.95 1.31
N TYR A 423 -20.84 -0.92 -0.03
CA TYR A 423 -21.90 -0.40 -0.89
C TYR A 423 -23.15 -1.27 -0.87
N SER A 424 -23.02 -2.60 -0.86
CA SER A 424 -24.17 -3.50 -0.79
C SER A 424 -24.93 -3.34 0.55
N ASN A 425 -24.22 -3.30 1.68
CA ASN A 425 -24.85 -3.09 2.99
C ASN A 425 -25.49 -1.70 3.07
N TRP A 426 -24.79 -0.65 2.62
CA TRP A 426 -25.32 0.72 2.65
C TRP A 426 -26.55 0.89 1.74
N SER A 427 -26.54 0.30 0.55
CA SER A 427 -27.71 0.22 -0.34
C SER A 427 -28.90 -0.42 0.36
N TYR A 428 -28.70 -1.56 1.02
CA TYR A 428 -29.76 -2.22 1.77
C TYR A 428 -30.30 -1.35 2.91
N LEU A 429 -29.43 -0.74 3.72
CA LEU A 429 -29.81 0.14 4.83
C LEU A 429 -30.61 1.37 4.37
N LYS A 430 -30.25 1.95 3.21
CA LYS A 430 -30.92 3.13 2.65
C LYS A 430 -32.25 2.81 2.00
N ASN A 431 -32.36 1.67 1.32
CA ASN A 431 -33.45 1.40 0.40
C ASN A 431 -34.48 0.39 0.93
N HIS A 432 -34.06 -0.60 1.73
CA HIS A 432 -34.89 -1.76 2.05
C HIS A 432 -35.02 -2.06 3.54
N TYR A 433 -34.09 -1.57 4.37
CA TYR A 433 -34.10 -1.86 5.80
C TYR A 433 -35.37 -1.33 6.50
N LYS A 434 -35.92 -2.11 7.43
CA LYS A 434 -37.15 -1.75 8.17
C LYS A 434 -37.05 -0.38 8.85
N ASP A 435 -35.86 -0.04 9.37
CA ASP A 435 -35.57 1.25 10.00
C ASP A 435 -34.79 2.20 9.08
N HIS A 436 -34.92 2.09 7.76
CA HIS A 436 -34.22 2.95 6.77
C HIS A 436 -34.39 4.46 7.05
N LYS A 437 -35.47 4.87 7.74
CA LYS A 437 -35.68 6.25 8.21
C LYS A 437 -34.52 6.78 9.06
N LYS A 438 -33.82 5.93 9.83
CA LYS A 438 -32.61 6.30 10.59
C LYS A 438 -31.44 6.72 9.68
N TYR A 439 -31.43 6.24 8.45
CA TYR A 439 -30.42 6.50 7.43
C TYR A 439 -30.88 7.52 6.38
N ALA A 440 -32.13 8.00 6.47
CA ALA A 440 -32.74 8.85 5.44
C ALA A 440 -31.94 10.13 5.17
N ASN A 441 -31.36 10.74 6.20
CA ASN A 441 -30.58 11.98 6.08
C ASN A 441 -29.07 11.76 5.98
N ARG A 442 -28.62 10.49 5.92
CA ARG A 442 -27.20 10.15 5.92
C ARG A 442 -26.70 9.79 4.54
N SER A 443 -25.47 10.18 4.24
CA SER A 443 -24.71 9.75 3.06
C SER A 443 -23.35 9.20 3.48
N LEU A 444 -22.78 8.28 2.71
CA LEU A 444 -21.36 7.96 2.84
C LEU A 444 -20.55 9.25 2.61
N ASP A 445 -19.63 9.53 3.53
CA ASP A 445 -18.79 10.74 3.49
C ASP A 445 -17.34 10.37 3.18
N TRP A 446 -16.89 9.21 3.69
CA TRP A 446 -15.59 8.65 3.37
C TRP A 446 -15.66 7.12 3.39
N VAL A 447 -15.06 6.51 2.37
CA VAL A 447 -14.74 5.09 2.29
C VAL A 447 -13.25 5.01 1.98
N ALA A 448 -12.51 4.21 2.72
CA ALA A 448 -11.09 4.02 2.47
C ALA A 448 -10.92 3.25 1.15
N TYR A 449 -10.35 3.90 0.14
CA TYR A 449 -9.94 3.20 -1.07
C TYR A 449 -8.51 2.64 -0.97
N VAL A 450 -7.72 3.20 -0.04
CA VAL A 450 -6.41 2.68 0.39
C VAL A 450 -6.59 1.68 1.53
N SER A 451 -6.09 0.47 1.32
CA SER A 451 -6.27 -0.67 2.22
C SER A 451 -5.34 -0.58 3.44
N GLY A 452 -5.92 -0.72 4.64
CA GLY A 452 -5.15 -0.79 5.89
C GLY A 452 -4.67 -2.22 6.17
N LYS A 453 -3.66 -2.69 5.43
CA LYS A 453 -3.10 -4.05 5.62
C LYS A 453 -2.47 -4.21 7.01
N ARG A 454 -2.76 -5.35 7.66
CA ARG A 454 -2.19 -5.70 8.99
C ARG A 454 -1.01 -6.64 8.91
N GLU A 455 -1.03 -7.54 7.96
CA GLU A 455 -0.06 -8.61 7.80
C GLU A 455 0.11 -8.94 6.31
N SER A 456 1.33 -9.24 5.93
CA SER A 456 1.66 -9.81 4.64
C SER A 456 2.94 -10.65 4.78
N ARG A 457 4.02 -10.31 4.09
CA ARG A 457 5.29 -11.03 4.21
C ARG A 457 6.06 -10.58 5.45
N ARG A 458 6.63 -11.53 6.17
CA ARG A 458 7.60 -11.32 7.24
C ARG A 458 8.97 -11.80 6.76
N LEU A 459 9.98 -10.95 6.79
CA LEU A 459 11.35 -11.33 6.44
C LEU A 459 11.99 -12.09 7.59
N LEU A 460 12.92 -13.01 7.30
CA LEU A 460 13.61 -13.80 8.31
C LEU A 460 14.99 -13.22 8.63
N GLY A 461 15.21 -12.97 9.91
CA GLY A 461 16.48 -12.56 10.49
C GLY A 461 17.18 -13.71 11.19
N ASP A 462 18.30 -13.41 11.84
CA ASP A 462 19.03 -14.41 12.63
C ASP A 462 18.24 -14.91 13.84
N TYR A 463 17.23 -14.15 14.24
CA TYR A 463 16.26 -14.54 15.24
C TYR A 463 14.84 -14.33 14.73
N VAL A 464 13.98 -15.32 14.94
CA VAL A 464 12.54 -15.26 14.66
C VAL A 464 11.83 -15.16 16.01
N LEU A 465 11.24 -14.00 16.30
CA LEU A 465 10.47 -13.80 17.52
C LEU A 465 9.22 -14.68 17.51
N SER A 466 8.99 -15.43 18.59
CA SER A 466 7.91 -16.41 18.73
C SER A 466 7.05 -16.15 19.96
N GLN A 467 5.94 -16.88 20.10
CA GLN A 467 5.07 -16.85 21.28
C GLN A 467 5.82 -17.17 22.56
N ASP A 468 6.75 -18.11 22.51
CA ASP A 468 7.50 -18.55 23.69
C ASP A 468 8.38 -17.42 24.26
N ASP A 469 8.95 -16.58 23.39
CA ASP A 469 9.68 -15.37 23.81
C ASP A 469 8.79 -14.45 24.66
N ILE A 470 7.52 -14.36 24.31
CA ILE A 470 6.52 -13.50 24.93
C ILE A 470 6.03 -14.09 26.25
N ASP A 471 5.56 -15.34 26.22
CA ASP A 471 4.93 -15.98 27.37
C ASP A 471 5.94 -16.28 28.48
N LYS A 472 7.18 -16.64 28.11
CA LYS A 472 8.26 -16.96 29.06
C LYS A 472 9.13 -15.76 29.40
N ASN A 473 8.96 -14.63 28.69
CA ASN A 473 9.83 -13.46 28.76
C ASN A 473 11.31 -13.85 28.61
N VAL A 474 11.62 -14.51 27.48
CA VAL A 474 12.97 -15.00 27.20
C VAL A 474 13.94 -13.83 27.19
N ALA A 475 15.01 -13.93 28.00
CA ALA A 475 16.01 -12.89 28.09
C ALA A 475 16.89 -12.88 26.84
N HIS A 476 16.98 -11.72 26.21
CA HIS A 476 17.84 -11.48 25.05
C HIS A 476 18.92 -10.48 25.41
N GLU A 477 20.18 -10.83 25.16
CA GLU A 477 21.30 -9.91 25.38
C GLU A 477 21.22 -8.69 24.46
N ASP A 478 20.55 -8.80 23.33
CA ASP A 478 20.31 -7.75 22.35
C ASP A 478 18.87 -7.19 22.41
N ALA A 479 18.22 -7.29 23.57
CA ALA A 479 16.93 -6.68 23.87
C ALA A 479 16.91 -5.18 23.48
N SER A 480 16.03 -4.82 22.55
CA SER A 480 15.99 -3.51 21.91
C SER A 480 14.65 -2.80 22.15
N VAL A 481 13.59 -3.20 21.44
CA VAL A 481 12.30 -2.53 21.44
C VAL A 481 11.33 -3.20 22.40
N THR A 482 10.85 -2.49 23.41
CA THR A 482 9.83 -3.02 24.31
C THR A 482 8.43 -2.87 23.72
N THR A 483 7.72 -3.99 23.53
CA THR A 483 6.31 -3.95 23.14
C THR A 483 5.40 -4.10 24.35
N THR A 484 4.25 -3.44 24.28
CA THR A 484 3.22 -3.45 25.31
C THR A 484 1.86 -3.87 24.78
N TRP A 485 1.76 -4.20 23.49
CA TRP A 485 0.48 -4.64 22.92
C TRP A 485 0.27 -6.12 23.19
N SER A 486 -0.95 -6.49 23.57
CA SER A 486 -1.36 -7.90 23.67
C SER A 486 -1.06 -8.66 22.37
N ILE A 487 -0.96 -9.98 22.43
CA ILE A 487 -1.06 -10.82 21.23
C ILE A 487 -2.49 -10.61 20.70
N ASP A 488 -2.62 -9.72 19.71
CA ASP A 488 -3.87 -9.27 19.10
C ASP A 488 -4.00 -9.92 17.72
N LEU A 489 -4.60 -11.11 17.70
CA LEU A 489 -4.81 -11.89 16.49
C LEU A 489 -6.23 -11.72 15.99
N HIS A 490 -6.36 -11.56 14.67
CA HIS A 490 -7.62 -11.37 13.99
C HIS A 490 -8.04 -12.66 13.29
N PHE A 491 -9.29 -13.06 13.50
CA PHE A 491 -9.90 -14.22 12.88
C PHE A 491 -11.22 -13.82 12.21
N PRO A 492 -11.72 -14.60 11.24
CA PRO A 492 -13.06 -14.41 10.71
C PRO A 492 -14.09 -14.40 11.84
N ASP A 493 -14.94 -13.37 11.90
CA ASP A 493 -16.03 -13.30 12.88
C ASP A 493 -17.00 -14.47 12.68
N SER A 494 -17.32 -15.21 13.74
CA SER A 494 -18.08 -16.46 13.61
C SER A 494 -19.50 -16.27 13.09
N VAL A 495 -20.16 -15.15 13.43
CA VAL A 495 -21.49 -14.81 12.90
C VAL A 495 -21.36 -14.43 11.43
N ASN A 496 -20.31 -13.69 11.07
CA ASN A 496 -20.02 -13.34 9.69
C ASN A 496 -19.69 -14.58 8.84
N SER A 497 -18.91 -15.54 9.35
CA SER A 497 -18.60 -16.82 8.67
C SER A 497 -19.85 -17.65 8.38
N VAL A 498 -20.85 -17.64 9.26
CA VAL A 498 -22.12 -18.33 8.99
C VAL A 498 -22.90 -17.64 7.86
N ARG A 499 -22.84 -16.31 7.78
CA ARG A 499 -23.60 -15.51 6.81
C ARG A 499 -22.89 -15.38 5.45
N PHE A 500 -21.56 -15.37 5.46
CA PHE A 500 -20.69 -15.10 4.31
C PHE A 500 -19.51 -16.10 4.30
N PRO A 501 -19.76 -17.42 4.21
CA PRO A 501 -18.71 -18.43 4.34
C PRO A 501 -17.61 -18.23 3.29
N GLY A 502 -16.36 -18.12 3.76
CA GLY A 502 -15.17 -17.93 2.92
C GLY A 502 -15.03 -16.54 2.29
N ASN A 503 -15.96 -15.63 2.60
CA ASN A 503 -15.92 -14.22 2.19
C ASN A 503 -16.26 -13.34 3.38
N GLU A 504 -15.62 -13.59 4.51
CA GLU A 504 -15.82 -12.78 5.69
C GLU A 504 -15.25 -11.37 5.49
N PHE A 505 -15.99 -10.40 5.99
CA PHE A 505 -15.62 -8.97 5.96
C PHE A 505 -15.57 -8.35 7.36
N LYS A 506 -15.75 -9.16 8.40
CA LYS A 506 -15.61 -8.76 9.79
C LYS A 506 -14.62 -9.67 10.51
N SER A 507 -13.75 -9.05 11.31
CA SER A 507 -12.84 -9.74 12.21
C SER A 507 -13.40 -9.85 13.63
N ALA A 508 -13.21 -11.01 14.25
CA ALA A 508 -13.14 -11.13 15.71
C ALA A 508 -11.68 -11.04 16.16
N THR A 509 -11.41 -10.34 17.26
CA THR A 509 -10.07 -10.27 17.85
C THR A 509 -9.95 -11.16 19.07
N VAL A 510 -8.83 -11.85 19.16
CA VAL A 510 -8.43 -12.61 20.34
C VAL A 510 -7.21 -11.90 20.92
N HIS A 511 -7.42 -11.24 22.06
CA HIS A 511 -6.35 -10.59 22.81
C HIS A 511 -5.84 -11.53 23.90
N ARG A 512 -4.55 -11.84 23.86
CA ARG A 512 -3.84 -12.40 25.02
C ARG A 512 -2.89 -11.36 25.59
N TRP A 513 -3.20 -10.93 26.81
CA TRP A 513 -2.41 -9.94 27.52
C TRP A 513 -1.00 -10.47 27.76
N ILE A 514 -0.02 -9.58 27.67
CA ILE A 514 1.39 -9.93 27.80
C ILE A 514 2.00 -9.20 28.98
N TYR A 515 3.09 -9.76 29.51
CA TYR A 515 4.06 -8.97 30.26
C TYR A 515 4.91 -8.19 29.24
N PRO A 516 5.14 -6.88 29.41
CA PRO A 516 5.99 -6.12 28.50
C PRO A 516 7.36 -6.80 28.34
N TYR A 517 7.78 -7.01 27.11
CA TYR A 517 9.04 -7.68 26.78
C TYR A 517 9.75 -6.95 25.65
N ALA A 518 11.07 -7.13 25.57
CA ALA A 518 11.91 -6.48 24.58
C ALA A 518 12.23 -7.41 23.42
N VAL A 519 11.97 -6.94 22.19
CA VAL A 519 12.31 -7.61 20.94
C VAL A 519 13.83 -7.56 20.72
N PRO A 520 14.49 -8.68 20.35
CA PRO A 520 15.92 -8.68 20.08
C PRO A 520 16.26 -7.95 18.77
N TYR A 521 17.41 -7.28 18.73
CA TYR A 521 17.92 -6.59 17.54
C TYR A 521 18.09 -7.52 16.32
N ARG A 522 18.44 -8.79 16.54
CA ARG A 522 18.54 -9.82 15.49
C ARG A 522 17.26 -10.06 14.68
N CYS A 523 16.12 -9.55 15.14
CA CYS A 523 14.86 -9.55 14.38
C CYS A 523 14.77 -8.46 13.30
N LEU A 524 15.71 -7.51 13.27
CA LEU A 524 15.63 -6.26 12.50
C LEU A 524 16.59 -6.20 11.31
N TYR A 525 17.27 -7.30 10.96
CA TYR A 525 18.07 -7.43 9.75
C TYR A 525 17.93 -8.81 9.11
N SER A 526 18.16 -8.88 7.80
CA SER A 526 18.00 -10.12 7.03
C SER A 526 19.09 -11.13 7.35
N ARG A 527 18.72 -12.41 7.44
CA ARG A 527 19.68 -13.50 7.68
C ARG A 527 20.52 -13.87 6.45
N ASN A 528 20.11 -13.48 5.24
CA ASN A 528 20.73 -13.90 3.99
C ASN A 528 20.98 -12.77 2.97
N VAL A 529 20.61 -11.52 3.28
CA VAL A 529 20.97 -10.33 2.50
C VAL A 529 21.76 -9.39 3.39
N ASP A 530 23.07 -9.35 3.21
CA ASP A 530 24.01 -8.89 4.25
C ASP A 530 23.81 -7.42 4.65
N ASN A 531 23.39 -6.57 3.70
CA ASN A 531 23.22 -5.14 3.91
C ASN A 531 21.75 -4.67 4.01
N LEU A 532 20.83 -5.59 4.33
CA LEU A 532 19.40 -5.31 4.45
C LEU A 532 18.93 -5.32 5.90
N PHE A 533 18.48 -4.16 6.36
CA PHE A 533 17.64 -4.01 7.56
C PHE A 533 16.15 -4.20 7.23
N MET A 534 15.35 -4.44 8.27
CA MET A 534 13.90 -4.45 8.19
C MET A 534 13.27 -3.95 9.49
N ALA A 535 12.27 -3.07 9.36
CA ALA A 535 11.52 -2.54 10.49
C ALA A 535 10.08 -2.25 10.09
N GLY A 536 9.14 -2.60 10.97
CA GLY A 536 7.71 -2.48 10.71
C GLY A 536 7.01 -3.82 10.82
N ARG A 537 5.98 -4.04 10.00
CA ARG A 537 5.16 -5.26 10.01
C ARG A 537 5.85 -6.47 9.35
N ASN A 538 6.93 -6.20 8.64
CA ASN A 538 7.75 -7.16 7.90
C ASN A 538 8.95 -7.68 8.69
N MET A 539 9.10 -7.32 9.97
CA MET A 539 10.19 -7.82 10.82
C MET A 539 10.12 -9.34 11.06
N SER A 540 11.24 -9.94 11.50
CA SER A 540 11.39 -11.39 11.71
C SER A 540 10.66 -11.93 12.94
N CYS A 541 9.43 -12.37 12.76
CA CYS A 541 8.61 -13.03 13.77
C CYS A 541 7.68 -14.08 13.15
N THR A 542 7.10 -14.93 14.00
CA THR A 542 5.95 -15.76 13.66
C THR A 542 4.69 -14.91 13.50
N HIS A 543 3.63 -15.48 12.92
CA HIS A 543 2.29 -14.88 12.89
C HIS A 543 1.78 -14.54 14.29
N VAL A 544 1.98 -15.44 15.24
CA VAL A 544 1.51 -15.26 16.62
C VAL A 544 2.20 -14.06 17.25
N ALA A 545 3.53 -13.99 17.16
CA ALA A 545 4.30 -12.87 17.71
C ALA A 545 4.00 -11.54 17.00
N LEU A 546 3.72 -11.55 15.69
CA LEU A 546 3.33 -10.36 14.92
C LEU A 546 2.17 -9.59 15.57
N GLY A 547 1.24 -10.32 16.21
CA GLY A 547 0.11 -9.75 16.94
C GLY A 547 0.48 -8.71 18.00
N THR A 548 1.70 -8.76 18.55
CA THR A 548 2.20 -7.80 19.55
C THR A 548 3.05 -6.68 18.97
N VAL A 549 3.79 -6.94 17.89
CA VAL A 549 4.85 -6.04 17.40
C VAL A 549 4.39 -5.11 16.28
N ARG A 550 3.29 -5.43 15.59
CA ARG A 550 2.78 -4.66 14.42
C ARG A 550 2.19 -3.27 14.73
N VAL A 551 2.11 -2.91 16.02
CA VAL A 551 1.47 -1.67 16.47
C VAL A 551 2.40 -0.48 16.32
N MET A 552 1.85 0.66 15.89
CA MET A 552 2.65 1.68 15.21
C MET A 552 3.72 2.36 16.09
N ARG A 553 3.51 2.53 17.40
CA ARG A 553 4.59 3.04 18.26
C ARG A 553 5.73 2.04 18.41
N THR A 554 5.41 0.75 18.56
CA THR A 554 6.40 -0.33 18.53
C THR A 554 7.17 -0.32 17.21
N THR A 555 6.48 -0.19 16.06
CA THR A 555 7.16 -0.11 14.76
C THR A 555 8.05 1.13 14.62
N GLY A 556 7.65 2.27 15.20
CA GLY A 556 8.48 3.47 15.23
C GLY A 556 9.76 3.27 16.03
N MET A 557 9.67 2.62 17.19
CA MET A 557 10.85 2.26 18.00
C MET A 557 11.77 1.27 17.27
N MET A 558 11.23 0.30 16.51
CA MET A 558 12.06 -0.56 15.63
C MET A 558 12.82 0.27 14.59
N GLY A 559 12.13 1.23 13.97
CA GLY A 559 12.75 2.18 13.07
C GLY A 559 13.88 2.96 13.74
N GLU A 560 13.64 3.50 14.93
CA GLU A 560 14.66 4.23 15.71
C GLU A 560 15.91 3.36 15.95
N VAL A 561 15.74 2.10 16.37
CA VAL A 561 16.85 1.16 16.56
C VAL A 561 17.58 0.85 15.25
N VAL A 562 16.85 0.61 14.15
CA VAL A 562 17.47 0.36 12.83
C VAL A 562 18.28 1.57 12.37
N GLY A 563 17.78 2.80 12.55
CA GLY A 563 18.54 3.99 12.19
C GLY A 563 19.75 4.22 13.09
N MET A 564 19.66 3.89 14.38
CA MET A 564 20.82 3.87 15.29
C MET A 564 21.89 2.88 14.82
N ALA A 565 21.48 1.66 14.48
CA ALA A 565 22.39 0.62 13.97
C ALA A 565 23.00 1.03 12.62
N ALA A 566 22.22 1.60 11.70
CA ALA A 566 22.73 2.10 10.42
C ALA A 566 23.77 3.22 10.62
N GLY A 567 23.58 4.11 11.59
CA GLY A 567 24.58 5.11 11.97
C GLY A 567 25.89 4.48 12.47
N LEU A 568 25.81 3.42 13.26
CA LEU A 568 26.99 2.65 13.70
C LEU A 568 27.65 1.89 12.54
N CYS A 569 26.87 1.29 11.65
CA CYS A 569 27.37 0.63 10.44
C CYS A 569 28.14 1.63 9.56
N HIS A 570 27.60 2.83 9.37
CA HIS A 570 28.28 3.91 8.64
C HIS A 570 29.59 4.33 9.34
N LYS A 571 29.54 4.56 10.66
CA LYS A 571 30.70 4.95 11.47
C LYS A 571 31.84 3.93 11.42
N HIS A 572 31.52 2.65 11.48
CA HIS A 572 32.51 1.56 11.58
C HIS A 572 32.78 0.86 10.23
N SER A 573 32.06 1.22 9.16
CA SER A 573 32.12 0.57 7.85
C SER A 573 31.83 -0.93 7.90
N VAL A 574 30.76 -1.30 8.62
CA VAL A 574 30.34 -2.68 8.88
C VAL A 574 28.89 -2.93 8.46
N GLU A 575 28.45 -4.17 8.52
CA GLU A 575 27.10 -4.60 8.14
C GLU A 575 26.16 -4.74 9.36
N PRO A 576 24.83 -4.76 9.14
CA PRO A 576 23.83 -4.95 10.20
C PRO A 576 24.18 -6.02 11.25
N ARG A 577 24.67 -7.18 10.80
CA ARG A 577 25.01 -8.32 11.66
C ARG A 577 26.21 -8.04 12.56
N ASP A 578 27.19 -7.28 12.08
CA ASP A 578 28.39 -6.92 12.86
C ASP A 578 28.06 -6.04 14.06
N ILE A 579 26.95 -5.29 14.01
CA ILE A 579 26.48 -4.52 15.16
C ILE A 579 26.16 -5.45 16.33
N TYR A 580 25.50 -6.58 16.09
CA TYR A 580 25.24 -7.57 17.13
C TYR A 580 26.55 -8.19 17.64
N HIS A 581 27.44 -8.61 16.75
CA HIS A 581 28.66 -9.33 17.12
C HIS A 581 29.74 -8.47 17.78
N HIS A 582 29.84 -7.20 17.41
CA HIS A 582 31.01 -6.38 17.71
C HIS A 582 30.68 -5.01 18.32
N HIS A 583 29.49 -4.45 18.07
CA HIS A 583 29.14 -3.08 18.49
C HIS A 583 27.86 -2.97 19.34
N LEU A 584 27.37 -4.10 19.87
CA LEU A 584 26.14 -4.13 20.67
C LEU A 584 26.18 -3.21 21.91
N PRO A 585 27.33 -3.06 22.63
CA PRO A 585 27.41 -2.09 23.72
C PRO A 585 27.18 -0.63 23.28
N GLU A 586 27.67 -0.23 22.11
CA GLU A 586 27.43 1.12 21.55
C GLU A 586 25.95 1.30 21.18
N LEU A 587 25.33 0.29 20.55
CA LEU A 587 23.91 0.33 20.22
C LEU A 587 23.05 0.46 21.48
N LYS A 588 23.36 -0.30 22.54
CA LYS A 588 22.66 -0.18 23.83
C LYS A 588 22.75 1.21 24.44
N GLN A 589 23.91 1.85 24.38
CA GLN A 589 24.06 3.23 24.87
C GLN A 589 23.16 4.20 24.08
N LEU A 590 23.07 4.04 22.76
CA LEU A 590 22.17 4.84 21.93
C LEU A 590 20.70 4.60 22.28
N MET A 591 20.28 3.33 22.43
CA MET A 591 18.90 2.97 22.77
C MET A 591 18.49 3.50 24.16
N GLN A 592 19.38 3.45 25.14
CA GLN A 592 19.14 4.00 26.49
C GLN A 592 19.05 5.53 26.49
N ALA A 593 19.87 6.21 25.68
CA ALA A 593 19.85 7.66 25.58
C ALA A 593 18.62 8.18 24.78
N GLY A 594 18.27 7.49 23.70
CA GLY A 594 17.29 7.89 22.69
C GLY A 594 17.80 9.01 21.79
N LEU A 595 17.27 9.09 20.56
CA LEU A 595 17.60 10.19 19.64
C LEU A 595 16.48 11.23 19.52
N GLY A 596 15.31 10.98 20.12
CA GLY A 596 14.21 11.93 20.19
C GLY A 596 14.49 13.15 21.09
N LYS A 597 13.88 14.30 20.76
CA LYS A 597 13.96 15.53 21.57
C LYS A 597 13.35 15.35 22.97
N ARG A 598 14.06 15.84 24.01
CA ARG A 598 13.68 15.66 25.44
C ARG A 598 12.62 16.63 25.95
N ASP A 599 12.50 17.78 25.30
CA ASP A 599 11.63 18.89 25.68
C ASP A 599 10.23 18.84 25.02
N VAL A 600 9.97 17.83 24.19
CA VAL A 600 8.65 17.62 23.58
C VAL A 600 7.77 16.80 24.52
N PRO A 601 6.60 17.32 24.95
CA PRO A 601 5.73 16.64 25.89
C PRO A 601 5.10 15.38 25.28
N ASP A 602 4.80 14.40 26.12
CA ASP A 602 3.97 13.26 25.72
C ASP A 602 2.47 13.62 25.78
N ASN A 603 1.96 14.20 24.70
CA ASN A 603 0.54 14.50 24.54
C ASN A 603 -0.23 13.39 23.81
N GLN A 604 0.38 12.23 23.59
CA GLN A 604 -0.15 11.15 22.76
C GLN A 604 -0.56 9.93 23.60
N ARG A 605 -1.05 10.15 24.83
CA ARG A 605 -1.44 9.10 25.78
C ARG A 605 -2.82 8.51 25.51
N PHE A 606 -3.09 8.19 24.26
CA PHE A 606 -4.29 7.45 23.83
C PHE A 606 -3.90 6.11 23.23
N ASN A 607 -4.86 5.19 23.23
CA ASN A 607 -4.69 3.83 22.69
C ASN A 607 -3.48 3.10 23.31
N GLU A 608 -3.33 3.27 24.62
CA GLU A 608 -2.49 2.42 25.46
C GLU A 608 -3.22 1.07 25.67
N PRO A 609 -2.49 -0.05 25.89
CA PRO A 609 -3.10 -1.35 26.12
C PRO A 609 -4.04 -1.30 27.33
N ASN A 610 -5.22 -1.91 27.19
CA ASN A 610 -6.22 -1.96 28.27
C ASN A 610 -5.73 -2.71 29.52
N LYS A 611 -4.77 -3.64 29.34
CA LYS A 611 -4.19 -4.46 30.41
C LYS A 611 -2.79 -4.91 30.02
N LEU A 612 -1.92 -4.97 31.02
CA LEU A 612 -0.62 -5.65 30.98
C LEU A 612 -0.61 -6.71 32.09
N LEU A 613 0.14 -7.79 31.87
CA LEU A 613 0.39 -8.77 32.93
C LEU A 613 1.47 -8.25 33.87
N GLU A 614 1.34 -8.59 35.17
CA GLU A 614 2.35 -8.24 36.19
C GLU A 614 3.56 -9.20 36.16
N VAL A 615 3.36 -10.42 35.66
CA VAL A 615 4.38 -11.45 35.46
C VAL A 615 4.20 -12.12 34.09
N PRO A 616 5.25 -12.71 33.49
CA PRO A 616 5.13 -13.41 32.21
C PRO A 616 4.05 -14.51 32.25
N GLY A 617 3.38 -14.70 31.12
CA GLY A 617 2.20 -15.57 31.00
C GLY A 617 2.44 -17.00 31.48
N ALA A 618 3.64 -17.54 31.25
CA ALA A 618 4.05 -18.88 31.68
C ALA A 618 4.07 -19.06 33.21
N TYR A 619 4.06 -17.98 34.00
CA TYR A 619 4.07 -18.00 35.47
C TYR A 619 2.70 -17.71 36.09
N ILE A 620 1.67 -17.45 35.29
CA ILE A 620 0.30 -17.26 35.77
C ILE A 620 -0.32 -18.63 35.99
N LYS A 621 -0.78 -18.89 37.22
CA LYS A 621 -1.49 -20.14 37.53
C LYS A 621 -2.82 -20.20 36.76
N PRO A 622 -3.21 -21.37 36.22
CA PRO A 622 -4.44 -21.54 35.46
C PRO A 622 -5.71 -21.09 36.19
#